data_AF-A0AA40H4K2-F1
#
_entry.id   AF-A0AA40H4K2-F1
#
_cell.length_a   1.000
_cell.length_b   1.000
_cell.length_c   1.000
_cell.angle_alpha   90.00
_cell.angle_beta   90.00
_cell.angle_gamma   90.00
#
_symmetry.space_group_name_H-M   'P 1'
#
loop_
_entity.id
_entity.type
_entity.pdbx_description
1 polymer ?
#
loop_
_entity_poly.entity_id
_entity_poly.type
_entity_poly.pdbx_seq_one_letter_code
_entity_poly.pdbx_strand_id
1 'polypeptide(L)'
;MGGSESSHGGRKVSFGLDEREQVRVLQGIRLSEDVVNRMKESPQSKRDNQRSPCSSNGTAPSSPAAEGKPKSPTGTASPSQSADHLLSVCLWRSYRYEQEQALVQEELLRLAKREREAASEALNTALQRERNNTNEERQRAAQLVSNKKLQYASVQDRLKSLCLQGFIKCHLCDELRK
;
A
#
# COMPACT_ATOMS: atom_id res chain seq x y z
N MET A 1 -20.34 -19.89 19.51
CA MET A 1 -18.94 -19.50 19.79
C MET A 1 -18.02 -20.27 18.86
N GLY A 2 -17.03 -19.61 18.25
CA GLY A 2 -15.90 -20.28 17.59
C GLY A 2 -15.71 -20.09 16.08
N GLY A 3 -16.26 -19.04 15.47
CA GLY A 3 -15.88 -18.65 14.11
C GLY A 3 -14.61 -17.82 14.14
N SER A 4 -13.42 -18.44 14.15
CA SER A 4 -12.17 -17.73 13.90
C SER A 4 -12.09 -17.38 12.42
N GLU A 5 -12.70 -16.24 12.08
CA GLU A 5 -12.36 -15.43 10.92
C GLU A 5 -10.86 -15.05 10.98
N SER A 6 -9.99 -15.95 10.51
CA SER A 6 -8.59 -15.61 10.24
C SER A 6 -8.56 -14.70 9.03
N SER A 7 -8.77 -13.41 9.30
CA SER A 7 -8.66 -12.32 8.37
C SER A 7 -7.24 -12.23 7.79
N HIS A 8 -7.19 -12.05 6.47
CA HIS A 8 -6.09 -11.46 5.69
C HIS A 8 -4.67 -12.06 5.82
N GLY A 9 -4.38 -13.13 5.06
CA GLY A 9 -3.00 -13.55 4.80
C GLY A 9 -2.82 -14.88 4.07
N GLY A 10 -3.12 -14.93 2.75
CA GLY A 10 -2.59 -15.88 1.73
C GLY A 10 -2.68 -17.41 1.90
N ARG A 11 -2.90 -17.97 3.10
CA ARG A 11 -2.84 -19.40 3.39
C ARG A 11 -4.20 -19.87 3.89
N LYS A 12 -4.99 -20.47 3.01
CA LYS A 12 -6.32 -21.01 3.31
C LYS A 12 -6.23 -22.53 3.50
N VAL A 13 -7.01 -23.05 4.45
CA VAL A 13 -7.17 -24.50 4.70
C VAL A 13 -8.66 -24.83 4.65
N SER A 14 -9.03 -25.92 3.97
CA SER A 14 -10.42 -26.39 3.91
C SER A 14 -10.58 -27.71 4.65
N PHE A 15 -11.72 -27.86 5.33
CA PHE A 15 -12.06 -29.05 6.11
C PHE A 15 -13.28 -29.75 5.48
N GLY A 16 -13.35 -31.06 5.61
CA GLY A 16 -14.49 -31.87 5.19
C GLY A 16 -14.60 -33.13 6.03
N LEU A 17 -15.75 -33.80 5.99
CA LEU A 17 -15.94 -35.07 6.69
C LEU A 17 -15.51 -36.23 5.80
N ASP A 18 -15.01 -37.30 6.41
CA ASP A 18 -14.77 -38.59 5.76
C ASP A 18 -15.96 -39.54 5.85
N GLU A 19 -15.82 -40.74 5.29
CA GLU A 19 -16.87 -41.77 5.26
C GLU A 19 -17.26 -42.28 6.66
N ARG A 20 -16.45 -41.96 7.67
CA ARG A 20 -16.68 -42.27 9.09
C ARG A 20 -17.16 -41.05 9.86
N GLU A 21 -17.60 -40.01 9.14
CA GLU A 21 -18.03 -38.71 9.68
C GLU A 21 -16.94 -37.99 10.50
N GLN A 22 -15.65 -38.25 10.24
CA GLN A 22 -14.53 -37.57 10.92
C GLN A 22 -14.04 -36.36 10.13
N VAL A 23 -13.70 -35.27 10.84
CA VAL A 23 -13.14 -34.07 10.23
C VAL A 23 -11.72 -34.35 9.71
N ARG A 24 -11.55 -34.16 8.41
CA ARG A 24 -10.25 -34.20 7.70
C ARG A 24 -10.00 -32.88 6.98
N VAL A 25 -8.74 -32.62 6.66
CA VAL A 25 -8.34 -31.48 5.82
C VAL A 25 -8.44 -31.90 4.35
N LEU A 26 -9.21 -31.15 3.54
CA LEU A 26 -9.35 -31.37 2.10
C LEU A 26 -8.29 -30.62 1.29
N GLN A 27 -7.95 -29.39 1.70
CA GLN A 27 -6.97 -28.55 1.01
C GLN A 27 -6.10 -27.80 2.01
N GLY A 28 -4.78 -27.89 1.86
CA GLY A 28 -3.80 -27.23 2.72
C GLY A 28 -2.39 -27.75 2.47
N ILE A 29 -1.40 -27.11 3.10
CA ILE A 29 0.00 -27.53 3.03
C ILE A 29 0.30 -28.42 4.24
N ARG A 30 0.71 -29.67 4.00
CA ARG A 30 1.22 -30.55 5.07
C ARG A 30 2.69 -30.23 5.32
N LEU A 31 3.04 -29.95 6.57
CA LEU A 31 4.43 -29.82 6.97
C LEU A 31 5.09 -31.20 6.99
N SER A 32 6.40 -31.25 6.72
CA SER A 32 7.16 -32.49 6.90
C SER A 32 7.28 -32.85 8.37
N GLU A 33 7.42 -34.13 8.65
CA GLU A 33 7.55 -34.68 10.00
C GLU A 33 8.70 -33.99 10.77
N ASP A 34 9.81 -33.69 10.10
CA ASP A 34 10.95 -32.99 10.70
C ASP A 34 10.60 -31.57 11.16
N VAL A 35 9.81 -30.83 10.37
CA VAL A 35 9.37 -29.47 10.73
C VAL A 35 8.38 -29.54 11.90
N VAL A 36 7.47 -30.52 11.88
CA VAL A 36 6.52 -30.76 12.97
C VAL A 36 7.24 -31.12 14.26
N ASN A 37 8.21 -32.04 14.21
CA ASN A 37 8.97 -32.47 15.40
C ASN A 37 9.80 -31.33 15.98
N ARG A 38 10.45 -30.51 15.13
CA ARG A 38 11.14 -29.30 15.61
C ARG A 38 10.20 -28.29 16.27
N MET A 39 8.99 -28.10 15.72
CA MET A 39 7.98 -27.23 16.33
C MET A 39 7.46 -27.80 17.66
N LYS A 40 7.30 -29.13 17.74
CA LYS A 40 6.86 -29.85 18.93
C LYS A 40 7.94 -29.90 20.02
N GLU A 41 9.21 -29.88 19.63
CA GLU A 41 10.39 -29.94 20.51
C GLU A 41 11.00 -28.54 20.82
N SER A 42 10.34 -27.45 20.45
CA SER A 42 10.82 -26.08 20.71
C SER A 42 10.75 -25.69 22.21
N PRO A 43 11.62 -24.78 22.69
CA PRO A 43 12.54 -25.03 23.80
C PRO A 43 11.94 -24.74 25.17
N GLN A 44 11.37 -25.75 25.82
CA GLN A 44 11.15 -25.72 27.28
C GLN A 44 12.03 -26.71 28.05
N SER A 45 12.98 -27.39 27.40
CA SER A 45 14.01 -28.16 28.11
C SER A 45 15.40 -27.55 27.93
N LYS A 46 16.03 -27.26 29.07
CA LYS A 46 17.38 -26.71 29.28
C LYS A 46 17.50 -25.17 29.27
N ARG A 47 16.91 -24.57 30.32
CA ARG A 47 17.70 -23.61 31.12
C ARG A 47 18.88 -24.38 31.75
N ASP A 48 20.04 -23.74 31.72
CA ASP A 48 21.28 -24.10 32.41
C ASP A 48 21.88 -25.49 32.13
N ASN A 49 22.89 -25.53 31.27
CA ASN A 49 24.25 -25.61 31.81
C ASN A 49 25.31 -25.46 30.71
N GLN A 50 26.14 -24.43 30.93
CA GLN A 50 27.60 -24.44 30.77
C GLN A 50 28.15 -24.56 29.34
N ARG A 51 28.64 -23.44 28.81
CA ARG A 51 30.02 -22.93 29.00
C ARG A 51 30.88 -23.42 27.83
N SER A 52 31.26 -22.48 26.98
CA SER A 52 32.39 -22.64 26.06
C SER A 52 33.58 -23.28 26.79
N PRO A 53 34.28 -24.20 26.14
CA PRO A 53 35.70 -23.95 26.04
C PRO A 53 36.17 -24.15 24.60
N CYS A 54 36.82 -23.10 24.10
CA CYS A 54 37.94 -23.27 23.22
C CYS A 54 38.92 -24.29 23.81
N SER A 55 39.57 -25.01 22.91
CA SER A 55 40.88 -25.65 23.07
C SER A 55 40.95 -27.11 23.54
N SER A 56 41.75 -27.84 22.77
CA SER A 56 42.62 -28.97 23.11
C SER A 56 42.18 -30.38 22.68
N ASN A 57 43.08 -30.95 21.89
CA ASN A 57 43.17 -32.32 21.36
C ASN A 57 42.86 -33.42 22.37
N GLY A 58 42.35 -34.56 21.87
CA GLY A 58 42.46 -35.84 22.58
C GLY A 58 41.58 -36.97 22.06
N THR A 59 42.13 -37.74 21.13
CA THR A 59 42.06 -39.23 21.06
C THR A 59 40.70 -39.95 20.82
N ALA A 60 40.73 -40.83 19.82
CA ALA A 60 39.67 -41.64 19.21
C ALA A 60 39.10 -42.79 20.09
N PRO A 61 38.12 -43.59 19.58
CA PRO A 61 38.42 -44.75 18.70
C PRO A 61 37.55 -44.81 17.42
N SER A 62 38.11 -45.03 16.22
CA SER A 62 38.29 -46.32 15.48
C SER A 62 36.95 -46.96 15.04
N SER A 63 36.63 -47.40 13.82
CA SER A 63 37.25 -47.73 12.50
C SER A 63 36.07 -48.18 11.55
N PRO A 64 36.18 -48.48 10.22
CA PRO A 64 37.34 -49.00 9.44
C PRO A 64 37.68 -48.18 8.16
N ALA A 65 38.96 -47.91 7.91
CA ALA A 65 39.92 -48.69 7.10
C ALA A 65 39.83 -48.44 5.58
N ALA A 66 40.67 -47.54 5.08
CA ALA A 66 41.34 -47.64 3.79
C ALA A 66 42.56 -46.69 3.80
N GLU A 67 43.73 -47.25 3.51
CA GLU A 67 45.06 -46.64 3.61
C GLU A 67 45.29 -45.47 2.65
N GLY A 68 46.06 -44.48 3.09
CA GLY A 68 46.55 -43.39 2.24
C GLY A 68 47.36 -42.35 2.99
N LYS A 69 48.66 -42.60 3.19
CA LYS A 69 49.67 -41.66 3.71
C LYS A 69 50.01 -40.63 2.62
N PRO A 70 50.22 -39.32 2.92
CA PRO A 70 51.60 -38.86 3.14
C PRO A 70 51.82 -37.73 4.19
N LYS A 71 53.00 -37.84 4.80
CA LYS A 71 53.89 -36.89 5.50
C LYS A 71 53.53 -35.37 5.52
N SER A 72 53.33 -34.86 6.76
CA SER A 72 53.76 -33.58 7.41
C SER A 72 54.48 -32.48 6.58
N PRO A 73 54.33 -31.16 6.89
CA PRO A 73 54.75 -30.62 8.20
C PRO A 73 53.91 -29.50 8.82
N THR A 74 53.95 -29.48 10.15
CA THR A 74 53.66 -28.35 11.03
C THR A 74 54.47 -27.12 10.62
N GLY A 75 53.78 -26.00 10.37
CA GLY A 75 54.35 -24.68 10.15
C GLY A 75 53.38 -23.61 10.62
N THR A 76 53.59 -23.17 11.85
CA THR A 76 53.13 -21.93 12.53
C THR A 76 52.25 -20.99 11.70
N ALA A 77 50.92 -21.07 11.85
CA ALA A 77 50.02 -20.02 11.39
C ALA A 77 50.14 -18.80 12.32
N SER A 78 50.74 -17.73 11.81
CA SER A 78 50.86 -16.44 12.48
C SER A 78 49.47 -15.77 12.63
N PRO A 79 49.05 -15.28 13.82
CA PRO A 79 47.71 -14.69 14.02
C PRO A 79 47.47 -13.37 13.28
N SER A 80 48.50 -12.75 12.70
CA SER A 80 48.40 -11.41 12.11
C SER A 80 47.64 -11.36 10.79
N GLN A 81 47.65 -12.41 9.97
CA GLN A 81 47.03 -12.37 8.63
C GLN A 81 45.50 -12.42 8.65
N SER A 82 44.90 -12.95 9.74
CA SER A 82 43.44 -13.01 9.87
C SER A 82 42.80 -11.66 10.21
N ALA A 83 43.51 -10.80 10.96
CA ALA A 83 42.98 -9.49 11.35
C ALA A 83 42.89 -8.53 10.17
N ASP A 84 43.94 -8.48 9.34
CA ASP A 84 43.98 -7.64 8.14
C ASP A 84 42.94 -8.06 7.10
N HIS A 85 42.74 -9.37 6.93
CA HIS A 85 41.71 -9.90 6.05
C HIS A 85 40.29 -9.56 6.54
N LEU A 86 40.04 -9.66 7.85
CA LEU A 86 38.74 -9.28 8.43
C LEU A 86 38.49 -7.76 8.30
N LEU A 87 39.50 -6.93 8.51
CA LEU A 87 39.39 -5.48 8.35
C LEU A 87 39.07 -5.12 6.90
N SER A 88 39.73 -5.76 5.93
CA SER A 88 39.46 -5.59 4.49
C SER A 88 38.02 -5.98 4.12
N VAL A 89 37.52 -7.12 4.62
CA VAL A 89 36.13 -7.56 4.38
C VAL A 89 35.13 -6.59 5.02
N CYS A 90 35.41 -6.09 6.23
CA CYS A 90 34.55 -5.10 6.91
C CYS A 90 34.50 -3.77 6.15
N LEU A 91 35.64 -3.27 5.65
CA LEU A 91 35.69 -2.04 4.85
C LEU A 91 34.95 -2.20 3.53
N TRP A 92 35.12 -3.32 2.83
CA TRP A 92 34.40 -3.61 1.60
C TRP A 92 32.89 -3.66 1.83
N ARG A 93 32.46 -4.28 2.93
CA ARG A 93 31.05 -4.31 3.32
C ARG A 93 30.50 -2.92 3.63
N SER A 94 31.27 -2.06 4.30
CA SER A 94 30.89 -0.67 4.55
C SER A 94 30.72 0.12 3.25
N TYR A 95 31.68 -0.01 2.34
CA TYR A 95 31.64 0.66 1.04
C TYR A 95 30.43 0.25 0.20
N ARG A 96 30.13 -1.06 0.15
CA ARG A 96 28.93 -1.59 -0.52
C ARG A 96 27.65 -1.05 0.08
N TYR A 97 27.58 -0.98 1.41
CA TYR A 97 26.42 -0.44 2.12
C TYR A 97 26.21 1.05 1.81
N GLU A 98 27.27 1.86 1.83
CA GLU A 98 27.20 3.29 1.48
C GLU A 98 26.75 3.51 0.04
N GLN A 99 27.26 2.70 -0.89
CA GLN A 99 26.85 2.74 -2.29
C GLN A 99 25.35 2.41 -2.44
N GLU A 100 24.85 1.39 -1.75
CA GLU A 100 23.44 1.01 -1.76
C GLU A 100 22.55 2.09 -1.13
N GLN A 101 23.01 2.72 -0.04
CA GLN A 101 22.31 3.86 0.58
C GLN A 101 22.17 5.05 -0.38
N ALA A 102 23.23 5.36 -1.15
CA ALA A 102 23.18 6.44 -2.13
C ALA A 102 22.13 6.18 -3.21
N LEU A 103 22.06 4.95 -3.74
CA LEU A 103 21.06 4.56 -4.74
C LEU A 103 19.64 4.61 -4.17
N VAL A 104 19.43 4.16 -2.94
CA VAL A 104 18.13 4.24 -2.27
C VAL A 104 17.70 5.70 -2.08
N GLN A 105 18.61 6.57 -1.66
CA GLN A 105 18.33 8.01 -1.51
C GLN A 105 17.99 8.66 -2.85
N GLU A 106 18.72 8.35 -3.92
CA GLU A 106 18.43 8.84 -5.27
C GLU A 106 17.04 8.40 -5.74
N GLU A 107 16.70 7.12 -5.57
CA GLU A 107 15.39 6.59 -5.96
C GLU A 107 14.25 7.22 -5.16
N LEU A 108 14.42 7.42 -3.86
CA LEU A 108 13.43 8.12 -3.03
C LEU A 108 13.24 9.57 -3.49
N LEU A 109 14.31 10.29 -3.80
CA LEU A 109 14.23 11.66 -4.29
C LEU A 109 13.54 11.71 -5.66
N ARG A 110 13.85 10.76 -6.54
CA ARG A 110 13.23 10.62 -7.86
C ARG A 110 11.73 10.33 -7.74
N LEU A 111 11.33 9.45 -6.81
CA LEU A 111 9.92 9.17 -6.53
C LEU A 111 9.21 10.39 -5.94
N ALA A 112 9.78 11.04 -4.93
CA ALA A 112 9.21 12.24 -4.32
C ALA A 112 9.01 13.37 -5.33
N LYS A 113 9.95 13.54 -6.27
CA LYS A 113 9.81 14.49 -7.38
C LYS A 113 8.62 14.16 -8.26
N ARG A 114 8.51 12.90 -8.73
CA ARG A 114 7.37 12.47 -9.57
C ARG A 114 6.04 12.59 -8.84
N GLU A 115 5.99 12.25 -7.56
CA GLU A 115 4.77 12.37 -6.76
C GLU A 115 4.34 13.83 -6.62
N ARG A 116 5.29 14.74 -6.38
CA ARG A 116 4.99 16.18 -6.34
C ARG A 116 4.48 16.69 -7.70
N GLU A 117 5.12 16.29 -8.79
CA GLU A 117 4.72 16.67 -10.14
C GLU A 117 3.32 16.14 -10.46
N ALA A 118 3.07 14.85 -10.25
CA ALA A 118 1.75 14.24 -10.44
C ALA A 118 0.67 14.87 -9.57
N ALA A 119 0.96 15.15 -8.30
CA ALA A 119 0.03 15.85 -7.40
C ALA A 119 -0.25 17.28 -7.88
N SER A 120 0.76 17.99 -8.36
CA SER A 120 0.61 19.35 -8.90
C SER A 120 -0.21 19.39 -10.19
N GLU A 121 -0.03 18.42 -11.09
CA GLU A 121 -0.80 18.27 -12.32
C GLU A 121 -2.26 17.91 -12.01
N ALA A 122 -2.49 16.98 -11.07
CA ALA A 122 -3.82 16.62 -10.62
C ALA A 122 -4.57 17.83 -10.02
N LEU A 123 -3.89 18.61 -9.18
CA LEU A 123 -4.44 19.85 -8.62
C LEU A 123 -4.77 20.87 -9.70
N ASN A 124 -3.84 21.13 -10.63
CA ASN A 124 -4.06 22.09 -11.72
C ASN A 124 -5.27 21.67 -12.58
N THR A 125 -5.35 20.38 -12.91
CA THR A 125 -6.47 19.84 -13.69
C THR A 125 -7.78 19.96 -12.93
N ALA A 126 -7.81 19.70 -11.61
CA ALA A 126 -9.00 19.88 -10.79
C ALA A 126 -9.43 21.35 -10.73
N LEU A 127 -8.49 22.28 -10.51
CA LEU A 127 -8.76 23.72 -10.49
C LEU A 127 -9.31 24.22 -11.83
N GLN A 128 -8.75 23.74 -12.95
CA GLN A 128 -9.22 24.14 -14.27
C GLN A 128 -10.64 23.63 -14.54
N ARG A 129 -10.94 22.38 -14.14
CA ARG A 129 -12.31 21.83 -14.22
C ARG A 129 -13.28 22.66 -13.38
N GLU A 130 -12.91 22.98 -12.15
CA GLU A 130 -13.75 23.77 -11.25
C GLU A 130 -14.02 25.18 -11.81
N ARG A 131 -12.99 25.84 -12.35
CA ARG A 131 -13.13 27.15 -12.99
C ARG A 131 -14.06 27.09 -14.19
N ASN A 132 -13.96 26.06 -15.01
CA ASN A 132 -14.83 25.87 -16.17
C ASN A 132 -16.27 25.64 -15.73
N ASN A 133 -16.50 24.75 -14.74
CA ASN A 133 -17.83 24.49 -14.19
C ASN A 133 -18.46 25.76 -13.60
N THR A 134 -17.70 26.52 -12.80
CA THR A 134 -18.15 27.80 -12.22
C THR A 134 -18.51 28.81 -13.32
N ASN A 135 -17.74 28.88 -14.40
CA ASN A 135 -18.02 29.78 -15.52
C ASN A 135 -19.27 29.36 -16.28
N GLU A 136 -19.46 28.07 -16.53
CA GLU A 136 -20.68 27.53 -17.15
C GLU A 136 -21.91 27.83 -16.28
N GLU A 137 -21.82 27.59 -14.96
CA GLU A 137 -22.91 27.88 -14.03
C GLU A 137 -23.22 29.38 -13.99
N ARG A 138 -22.20 30.24 -13.97
CA ARG A 138 -22.36 31.69 -14.06
C ARG A 138 -23.07 32.11 -15.35
N GLN A 139 -22.72 31.50 -16.49
CA GLN A 139 -23.39 31.77 -17.76
C GLN A 139 -24.85 31.32 -17.74
N ARG A 140 -25.14 30.11 -17.23
CA ARG A 140 -26.51 29.61 -17.06
C ARG A 140 -27.33 30.53 -16.14
N ALA A 141 -26.76 30.97 -15.03
CA ALA A 141 -27.41 31.91 -14.11
C ALA A 141 -27.70 33.26 -14.78
N ALA A 142 -26.73 33.82 -15.53
CA ALA A 142 -26.94 35.06 -16.27
C ALA A 142 -28.05 34.94 -17.32
N GLN A 143 -28.11 33.81 -18.05
CA GLN A 143 -29.18 33.52 -19.00
C GLN A 143 -30.55 33.41 -18.32
N LEU A 144 -30.63 32.78 -17.15
CA LEU A 144 -31.86 32.69 -16.36
C LEU A 144 -32.33 34.07 -15.90
N VAL A 145 -31.42 34.93 -15.42
CA VAL A 145 -31.74 36.32 -15.03
C VAL A 145 -32.30 37.10 -16.23
N SER A 146 -31.66 37.01 -17.39
CA SER A 146 -32.14 37.67 -18.62
C SER A 146 -33.51 37.15 -19.06
N ASN A 147 -33.72 35.83 -19.06
CA ASN A 147 -35.02 35.24 -19.38
C ASN A 147 -36.11 35.71 -18.41
N LYS A 148 -35.82 35.74 -17.10
CA LYS A 148 -36.76 36.23 -16.09
C LYS A 148 -37.08 37.71 -16.28
N LYS A 149 -36.09 38.55 -16.59
CA LYS A 149 -36.32 39.97 -16.91
C LYS A 149 -37.28 40.14 -18.10
N LEU A 150 -37.05 39.38 -19.18
CA LEU A 150 -37.94 39.40 -20.35
C LEU A 150 -39.36 38.92 -20.01
N GLN A 151 -39.48 37.87 -19.20
CA GLN A 151 -40.77 37.38 -18.71
C GLN A 151 -41.52 38.45 -17.92
N TYR A 152 -40.86 39.14 -16.98
CA TYR A 152 -41.46 40.22 -16.20
C TYR A 152 -41.89 41.40 -17.08
N ALA A 153 -41.05 41.80 -18.04
CA ALA A 153 -41.40 42.86 -18.98
C ALA A 153 -42.66 42.50 -19.80
N SER A 154 -42.72 41.26 -20.32
CA SER A 154 -43.89 40.77 -21.06
C SER A 154 -45.17 40.77 -20.21
N VAL A 155 -45.09 40.36 -18.94
CA VAL A 155 -46.22 40.41 -18.01
C VAL A 155 -46.65 41.86 -17.74
N GLN A 156 -45.69 42.76 -17.56
CA GLN A 156 -45.97 44.18 -17.33
C GLN A 156 -46.66 44.82 -18.54
N ASP A 157 -46.22 44.51 -19.76
CA ASP A 157 -46.84 45.04 -20.98
C ASP A 157 -48.25 44.49 -21.19
N ARG A 158 -48.49 43.20 -20.85
CA ARG A 158 -49.85 42.64 -20.83
C ARG A 158 -50.74 43.36 -19.81
N LEU A 159 -50.25 43.66 -18.61
CA LEU A 159 -51.00 44.40 -17.60
C LEU A 159 -51.34 45.83 -18.08
N LYS A 160 -50.38 46.53 -18.69
CA LYS A 160 -50.62 47.87 -19.27
C LYS A 160 -51.68 47.82 -20.36
N SER A 161 -51.61 46.83 -21.25
CA SER A 161 -52.59 46.63 -22.32
C SER A 161 -54.01 46.40 -21.79
N LEU A 162 -54.16 45.51 -20.80
CA LEU A 162 -55.45 45.25 -20.16
C LEU A 162 -56.00 46.49 -19.43
N CYS A 163 -55.14 47.26 -18.76
CA CYS A 163 -55.53 48.50 -18.10
C CYS A 163 -56.06 49.52 -19.13
N LEU A 164 -55.35 49.72 -20.24
CA LEU A 164 -55.78 50.62 -21.31
C LEU A 164 -57.11 50.18 -21.93
N GLN A 165 -57.28 48.88 -22.16
CA GLN A 165 -58.55 48.33 -22.66
C GLN A 165 -59.71 48.58 -21.69
N GLY A 166 -59.47 48.41 -20.39
CA GLY A 166 -60.42 48.75 -19.34
C GLY A 166 -60.81 50.22 -19.37
N PHE A 167 -59.84 51.13 -19.46
CA PHE A 167 -60.07 52.57 -19.54
C PHE A 167 -60.94 52.96 -20.74
N ILE A 168 -60.62 52.44 -21.93
CA ILE A 168 -61.40 52.69 -23.16
C ILE A 168 -62.83 52.20 -22.98
N LYS A 169 -63.02 50.98 -22.45
CA LYS A 169 -64.36 50.41 -22.25
C LYS A 169 -65.20 51.23 -21.26
N CYS A 170 -64.61 51.68 -20.16
CA CYS A 170 -65.28 52.58 -19.21
C CYS A 170 -65.71 53.89 -19.87
N HIS A 171 -64.83 54.52 -20.66
CA HIS A 171 -65.15 55.76 -21.36
C HIS A 171 -66.34 55.59 -22.33
N LEU A 172 -66.35 54.52 -23.14
CA LEU A 172 -67.49 54.24 -24.03
C LEU A 172 -68.79 53.98 -23.24
N CYS A 173 -68.72 53.28 -22.11
CA CYS A 173 -69.89 53.03 -21.27
C CYS A 173 -70.49 54.33 -20.68
N ASP A 174 -69.67 55.34 -20.38
CA ASP A 174 -70.16 56.62 -19.88
C ASP A 174 -70.70 57.52 -21.00
N GLU A 175 -70.15 57.42 -22.21
CA GLU A 175 -70.63 58.14 -23.38
C GLU A 175 -71.99 57.62 -23.88
N LEU A 176 -72.21 56.29 -23.84
CA LEU A 176 -73.50 55.67 -24.15
C LEU A 176 -74.59 55.91 -23.08
N ARG A 177 -74.21 56.44 -21.91
CA ARG A 177 -75.14 56.71 -20.80
C ARG A 177 -75.69 58.14 -20.80
N LYS A 178 -75.20 59.00 -21.70
CA LYS A 178 -75.70 60.35 -21.95
C LYS A 178 -76.72 60.35 -23.09
#